data_AF-A0A6G0WSK4-F1
#
_entry.id   AF-A0A6G0WSK4-F1
#
_cell.length_a   1.000
_cell.length_b   1.000
_cell.length_c   1.000
_cell.angle_alpha   90.00
_cell.angle_beta   90.00
_cell.angle_gamma   90.00
#
_symmetry.space_group_name_H-M   'P 1'
#
loop_
_entity.id
_entity.type
_entity.pdbx_description
1 polymer ?
#
loop_
_entity_poly.entity_id
_entity_poly.type
_entity_poly.pdbx_seq_one_letter_code
_entity_poly.pdbx_strand_id
1 'polypeptide(L)'
;MSLPPSSPAMSELEHAGAMEIMSTELGELKRLLDQQKKDIELMRAQSGAAKSASTTTEAEAKDLLRKVRFDGKNFSTFKAKFQGVCQLRHIWGIISGSDTLNENATQQQVAEFSDKANLARSYLQTSLSVEVFDMIREDKTPAEMWQTLIDNYEKKE
;
A
#
# COMPACT_ATOMS: atom_id res chain seq x y z
N MET A 1 16.26 73.31 -46.53
CA MET A 1 16.65 71.88 -46.49
C MET A 1 15.86 71.25 -45.34
N SER A 2 14.88 70.42 -45.65
CA SER A 2 13.94 69.83 -44.67
C SER A 2 14.36 68.39 -44.35
N LEU A 3 14.48 68.06 -43.06
CA LEU A 3 14.75 66.71 -42.58
C LEU A 3 13.52 65.80 -42.80
N PRO A 4 13.70 64.48 -43.05
CA PRO A 4 12.60 63.55 -43.16
C PRO A 4 11.99 63.24 -41.78
N PRO A 5 10.68 62.91 -41.70
CA PRO A 5 10.05 62.54 -40.43
C PRO A 5 10.51 61.16 -39.98
N SER A 6 10.90 61.04 -38.70
CA SER A 6 11.13 59.75 -38.05
C SER A 6 9.79 59.00 -37.91
N SER A 7 9.66 57.87 -38.60
CA SER A 7 8.49 56.98 -38.52
C SER A 7 8.36 56.33 -37.14
N PRO A 8 7.25 56.52 -36.40
CA PRO A 8 6.96 55.78 -35.16
C PRO A 8 6.30 54.41 -35.41
N ALA A 9 5.89 54.11 -36.65
CA ALA A 9 4.93 53.03 -36.94
C ALA A 9 5.46 51.59 -36.82
N MET A 10 6.78 51.35 -36.87
CA MET A 10 7.32 49.99 -36.81
C MET A 10 7.37 49.42 -35.38
N SER A 11 7.51 50.27 -34.35
CA SER A 11 7.61 49.79 -32.96
C SER A 11 6.27 49.39 -32.34
N GLU A 12 5.16 50.00 -32.76
CA GLU A 12 3.82 49.66 -32.25
C GLU A 12 3.30 48.31 -32.78
N LEU A 13 3.67 47.93 -34.00
CA LEU A 13 3.25 46.67 -34.61
C LEU A 13 3.94 45.45 -33.96
N GLU A 14 5.21 45.59 -33.58
CA GLU A 14 5.97 44.55 -32.86
C GLU A 14 5.47 44.35 -31.41
N HIS A 15 5.06 45.43 -30.74
CA HIS A 15 4.50 45.36 -29.39
C HIS A 15 3.10 44.71 -29.36
N ALA A 16 2.26 44.97 -30.37
CA ALA A 16 0.96 44.34 -30.50
C ALA A 16 1.08 42.81 -30.74
N GLY A 17 1.99 42.39 -31.62
CA GLY A 17 2.27 40.98 -31.86
C GLY A 17 2.80 40.23 -30.63
N ALA A 18 3.68 40.87 -29.84
CA ALA A 18 4.20 40.30 -28.61
C ALA A 18 3.11 40.10 -27.53
N MET A 19 2.17 41.04 -27.40
CA MET A 19 1.04 40.89 -26.48
C MET A 19 0.08 39.77 -26.88
N GLU A 20 -0.14 39.56 -28.18
CA GLU A 20 -1.03 38.50 -28.68
C GLU A 20 -0.42 37.10 -28.47
N ILE A 21 0.90 36.96 -28.65
CA ILE A 21 1.64 35.73 -28.37
C ILE A 21 1.60 35.39 -26.87
N MET A 22 1.92 36.36 -26.00
CA MET A 22 1.86 36.14 -24.54
C MET A 22 0.44 35.80 -24.06
N SER A 23 -0.60 36.39 -24.65
CA SER A 23 -1.99 36.05 -24.33
C SER A 23 -2.35 34.61 -24.74
N THR A 24 -1.76 34.13 -25.84
CA THR A 24 -1.97 32.77 -26.34
C THR A 24 -1.26 31.76 -25.45
N GLU A 25 0.02 31.99 -25.14
CA GLU A 25 0.82 31.14 -24.24
C GLU A 25 0.21 31.05 -22.83
N LEU A 26 -0.31 32.17 -22.30
CA LEU A 26 -1.02 32.18 -21.02
C LEU A 26 -2.30 31.32 -21.05
N GLY A 27 -2.99 31.29 -22.19
CA GLY A 27 -4.16 30.45 -22.42
C GLY A 27 -3.82 28.96 -22.43
N GLU A 28 -2.70 28.59 -23.04
CA GLU A 28 -2.21 27.21 -23.08
C GLU A 28 -1.75 26.73 -21.69
N LEU A 29 -1.02 27.58 -20.95
CA LEU A 29 -0.60 27.27 -19.59
C LEU A 29 -1.78 27.08 -18.64
N LYS A 30 -2.84 27.88 -18.78
CA LYS A 30 -4.10 27.68 -18.02
C LYS A 30 -4.74 26.33 -18.32
N ARG A 31 -4.81 25.95 -19.60
CA ARG A 31 -5.36 24.64 -20.00
C ARG A 31 -4.54 23.48 -19.45
N LEU A 32 -3.21 23.60 -19.45
CA LEU A 32 -2.33 22.59 -18.90
C LEU A 32 -2.53 22.44 -17.38
N LEU A 33 -2.66 23.56 -16.66
CA LEU A 33 -2.92 23.56 -15.21
C LEU A 33 -4.27 22.93 -14.86
N ASP A 34 -5.33 23.25 -15.63
CA ASP A 34 -6.65 22.64 -15.46
C ASP A 34 -6.63 21.12 -15.75
N GLN A 35 -5.84 20.68 -16.73
CA GLN A 35 -5.67 19.27 -17.04
C GLN A 35 -4.92 18.54 -15.91
N GLN A 36 -3.81 19.09 -15.42
CA GLN A 36 -3.08 18.50 -14.30
C GLN A 36 -3.93 18.43 -13.02
N LYS A 37 -4.77 19.44 -12.77
CA LYS A 37 -5.69 19.44 -11.62
C LYS A 37 -6.71 18.30 -11.72
N LYS A 38 -7.26 18.05 -12.92
CA LYS A 38 -8.15 16.91 -13.17
C LYS A 38 -7.43 15.58 -12.99
N ASP A 39 -6.19 15.46 -13.45
CA ASP A 39 -5.41 14.22 -13.30
C ASP A 39 -5.07 13.95 -11.83
N ILE A 40 -4.75 14.98 -11.03
CA ILE A 40 -4.56 14.85 -9.58
C ILE A 40 -5.85 14.42 -8.88
N GLU A 41 -6.99 14.97 -9.28
CA GLU A 41 -8.29 14.61 -8.72
C GLU A 41 -8.68 13.17 -9.10
N LEU A 42 -8.40 12.76 -10.32
CA LEU A 42 -8.57 11.38 -10.80
C LEU A 42 -7.68 10.41 -10.02
N MET A 43 -6.39 10.73 -9.83
CA MET A 43 -5.47 9.92 -9.03
C MET A 43 -5.91 9.84 -7.56
N ARG A 44 -6.44 10.93 -6.99
CA ARG A 44 -7.00 10.94 -5.63
C ARG A 44 -8.28 10.10 -5.54
N ALA A 45 -9.16 10.18 -6.52
CA ALA A 45 -10.38 9.36 -6.59
C ALA A 45 -10.05 7.87 -6.73
N GLN A 46 -9.05 7.51 -7.53
CA GLN A 46 -8.56 6.13 -7.65
C GLN A 46 -7.87 5.64 -6.37
N SER A 47 -7.08 6.48 -5.68
CA SER A 47 -6.54 6.16 -4.36
C SER A 47 -7.62 6.03 -3.26
N GLY A 48 -8.72 6.78 -3.37
CA GLY A 48 -9.88 6.65 -2.49
C GLY A 48 -10.70 5.39 -2.77
N ALA A 49 -10.88 5.03 -4.04
CA ALA A 49 -11.58 3.81 -4.45
C ALA A 49 -10.79 2.54 -4.09
N ALA A 50 -9.45 2.55 -4.18
CA ALA A 50 -8.61 1.43 -3.75
C ALA A 50 -8.68 1.16 -2.23
N LYS A 51 -9.00 2.18 -1.41
CA LYS A 51 -9.23 2.02 0.04
C LYS A 51 -10.61 1.45 0.40
N SER A 52 -11.52 1.33 -0.56
CA SER A 52 -12.92 0.94 -0.29
C SER A 52 -13.18 -0.56 -0.42
N ALA A 53 -12.16 -1.39 -0.68
CA ALA A 53 -12.33 -2.85 -0.85
C ALA A 53 -11.92 -3.71 0.37
N SER A 54 -11.45 -3.11 1.48
CA SER A 54 -11.12 -3.88 2.69
C SER A 54 -11.07 -2.98 3.94
N THR A 55 -12.18 -2.38 4.32
CA THR A 55 -12.30 -1.76 5.66
C THR A 55 -12.78 -2.80 6.67
N THR A 56 -11.97 -3.84 6.92
CA THR A 56 -11.92 -4.37 8.28
C THR A 56 -10.93 -3.48 9.03
N THR A 57 -11.40 -2.76 10.03
CA THR A 57 -10.55 -1.85 10.78
C THR A 57 -9.51 -2.64 11.57
N GLU A 58 -8.34 -2.05 11.81
CA GLU A 58 -7.30 -2.68 12.64
C GLU A 58 -7.83 -3.07 14.04
N ALA A 59 -8.79 -2.29 14.56
CA ALA A 59 -9.45 -2.55 15.83
C ALA A 59 -10.29 -3.85 15.81
N GLU A 60 -11.08 -4.07 14.76
CA GLU A 60 -11.88 -5.29 14.60
C GLU A 60 -10.98 -6.52 14.44
N ALA A 61 -9.92 -6.41 13.63
CA ALA A 61 -8.98 -7.51 13.45
C ALA A 61 -8.26 -7.86 14.76
N LYS A 62 -7.90 -6.85 15.58
CA LYS A 62 -7.33 -7.07 16.92
C LYS A 62 -8.33 -7.69 17.89
N ASP A 63 -9.60 -7.31 17.83
CA ASP A 63 -10.65 -7.92 18.66
C ASP A 63 -10.86 -9.40 18.31
N LEU A 64 -10.94 -9.71 17.02
CA LEU A 64 -11.03 -11.09 16.53
C LEU A 64 -9.78 -11.89 16.93
N LEU A 65 -8.59 -11.31 16.79
CA LEU A 65 -7.34 -11.97 17.16
C LEU A 65 -7.29 -12.34 18.64
N ARG A 66 -7.77 -11.48 19.55
CA ARG A 66 -7.85 -11.80 20.98
C ARG A 66 -8.79 -12.97 21.30
N LYS A 67 -9.81 -13.18 20.46
CA LYS A 67 -10.75 -14.31 20.56
C LYS A 67 -10.16 -15.60 19.96
N VAL A 68 -9.14 -15.48 19.13
CA VAL A 68 -8.42 -16.59 18.50
C VAL A 68 -7.14 -16.84 19.30
N ARG A 69 -7.30 -17.47 20.46
CA ARG A 69 -6.18 -17.93 21.29
C ARG A 69 -6.03 -19.44 21.17
N PHE A 70 -4.80 -19.91 20.95
CA PHE A 70 -4.44 -21.31 20.90
C PHE A 70 -3.62 -21.69 22.12
N ASP A 71 -4.03 -22.76 22.79
CA ASP A 71 -3.42 -23.29 24.00
C ASP A 71 -2.83 -24.70 23.78
N GLY A 72 -2.69 -25.14 22.53
CA GLY A 72 -2.22 -26.46 22.18
C GLY A 72 -3.32 -27.50 21.94
N LYS A 73 -4.61 -27.14 22.07
CA LYS A 73 -5.75 -28.05 21.84
C LYS A 73 -6.64 -27.58 20.69
N ASN A 74 -7.30 -28.52 20.00
CA ASN A 74 -8.22 -28.27 18.89
C ASN A 74 -7.58 -27.42 17.77
N PHE A 75 -6.41 -27.84 17.28
CA PHE A 75 -5.64 -27.07 16.32
C PHE A 75 -6.42 -26.78 15.04
N SER A 76 -7.21 -27.75 14.56
CA SER A 76 -8.11 -27.57 13.41
C SER A 76 -9.07 -26.38 13.55
N THR A 77 -9.65 -26.18 14.73
CA THR A 77 -10.56 -25.04 14.99
C THR A 77 -9.80 -23.72 15.07
N PHE A 78 -8.63 -23.73 15.73
CA PHE A 78 -7.76 -22.55 15.77
C PHE A 78 -7.32 -22.14 14.36
N LYS A 79 -6.81 -23.09 13.57
CA LYS A 79 -6.36 -22.89 12.19
C LYS A 79 -7.43 -22.23 11.32
N ALA A 80 -8.66 -22.75 11.33
CA ALA A 80 -9.75 -22.17 10.57
C ALA A 80 -10.05 -20.71 10.97
N LYS A 81 -10.12 -20.41 12.27
CA LYS A 81 -10.39 -19.05 12.76
C LYS A 81 -9.23 -18.10 12.49
N PHE A 82 -8.01 -18.55 12.74
CA PHE A 82 -6.80 -17.76 12.55
C PHE A 82 -6.57 -17.43 11.08
N GLN A 83 -6.77 -18.40 10.19
CA GLN A 83 -6.74 -18.18 8.75
C GLN A 83 -7.73 -17.10 8.32
N GLY A 84 -8.98 -17.17 8.80
CA GLY A 84 -10.00 -16.14 8.50
C GLY A 84 -9.55 -14.74 8.91
N VAL A 85 -9.01 -14.59 10.12
CA VAL A 85 -8.49 -13.29 10.61
C VAL A 85 -7.30 -12.79 9.78
N CYS A 86 -6.40 -13.68 9.38
CA CYS A 86 -5.23 -13.32 8.58
C CYS A 86 -5.58 -12.98 7.13
N GLN A 87 -6.63 -13.59 6.57
CA GLN A 87 -7.14 -13.26 5.25
C GLN A 87 -7.73 -11.84 5.21
N LEU A 88 -8.44 -11.41 6.26
CA LEU A 88 -8.96 -10.04 6.38
C LEU A 88 -7.85 -8.97 6.37
N ARG A 89 -6.62 -9.36 6.76
CA ARG A 89 -5.46 -8.46 6.80
C ARG A 89 -4.51 -8.67 5.62
N HIS A 90 -4.82 -9.55 4.68
CA HIS A 90 -3.97 -9.87 3.53
C HIS A 90 -2.55 -10.32 3.94
N ILE A 91 -2.44 -11.02 5.08
CA ILE A 91 -1.17 -11.56 5.59
C ILE A 91 -1.12 -13.08 5.56
N TRP A 92 -2.24 -13.75 5.23
CA TRP A 92 -2.28 -15.21 5.20
C TRP A 92 -1.25 -15.79 4.25
N GLY A 93 -1.03 -15.18 3.08
CA GLY A 93 -0.04 -15.66 2.12
C GLY A 93 1.39 -15.71 2.70
N ILE A 94 1.73 -14.77 3.58
CA ILE A 94 3.02 -14.74 4.27
C ILE A 94 3.12 -15.85 5.32
N ILE A 95 2.02 -16.12 6.03
CA ILE A 95 1.94 -17.16 7.07
C ILE A 95 1.96 -18.55 6.45
N SER A 96 1.25 -18.77 5.34
CA SER A 96 1.28 -20.03 4.62
C SER A 96 2.53 -20.23 3.76
N GLY A 97 3.38 -19.20 3.63
CA GLY A 97 4.57 -19.21 2.78
C GLY A 97 4.28 -19.17 1.27
N SER A 98 3.05 -18.85 0.87
CA SER A 98 2.68 -18.72 -0.56
C SER A 98 3.08 -17.38 -1.14
N ASP A 99 3.12 -16.32 -0.32
CA ASP A 99 3.72 -15.04 -0.71
C ASP A 99 5.23 -15.13 -0.48
N THR A 100 5.98 -15.04 -1.57
CA THR A 100 7.44 -14.99 -1.55
C THR A 100 7.93 -13.74 -2.25
N LEU A 101 9.10 -13.26 -1.82
CA LEU A 101 9.73 -12.13 -2.48
C LEU A 101 10.35 -12.58 -3.80
N ASN A 102 10.05 -11.87 -4.89
CA ASN A 102 10.74 -12.08 -6.16
C ASN A 102 12.20 -11.59 -6.06
N GLU A 103 13.13 -12.28 -6.72
CA GLU A 103 14.54 -11.89 -6.80
C GLU A 103 14.74 -10.50 -7.41
N ASN A 104 13.80 -10.05 -8.25
CA ASN A 104 13.79 -8.72 -8.88
C ASN A 104 12.83 -7.73 -8.19
N ALA A 105 12.42 -8.02 -6.96
CA ALA A 105 11.52 -7.13 -6.22
C ALA A 105 12.15 -5.75 -6.02
N THR A 106 11.35 -4.71 -6.27
CA THR A 106 11.74 -3.34 -5.98
C THR A 106 11.90 -3.14 -4.47
N GLN A 107 12.68 -2.13 -4.07
CA GLN A 107 12.86 -1.81 -2.64
C GLN A 107 11.52 -1.53 -1.93
N GLN A 108 10.55 -0.95 -2.64
CA GLN A 108 9.20 -0.73 -2.10
C GLN A 108 8.47 -2.04 -1.81
N GLN A 109 8.57 -3.03 -2.71
CA GLN A 109 7.96 -4.34 -2.51
C GLN A 109 8.65 -5.12 -1.38
N VAL A 110 9.98 -4.99 -1.25
CA VAL A 110 10.74 -5.55 -0.12
C VAL A 110 10.22 -4.98 1.20
N ALA A 111 10.04 -3.65 1.27
CA ALA A 111 9.54 -2.97 2.47
C ALA A 111 8.11 -3.40 2.81
N GLU A 112 7.21 -3.43 1.82
CA GLU A 112 5.82 -3.86 2.02
C GLU A 112 5.74 -5.32 2.50
N PHE A 113 6.55 -6.20 1.92
CA PHE A 113 6.63 -7.59 2.36
C PHE A 113 7.15 -7.69 3.79
N SER A 114 8.19 -6.93 4.14
CA SER A 114 8.74 -6.88 5.50
C SER A 114 7.68 -6.43 6.52
N ASP A 115 6.91 -5.38 6.19
CA ASP A 115 5.82 -4.90 7.04
C ASP A 115 4.74 -5.96 7.23
N LYS A 116 4.33 -6.65 6.17
CA LYS A 116 3.38 -7.77 6.25
C LYS A 116 3.93 -8.94 7.06
N ALA A 117 5.21 -9.27 6.92
CA ALA A 117 5.87 -10.32 7.69
C ALA A 117 5.95 -10.00 9.19
N ASN A 118 6.25 -8.75 9.52
CA ASN A 118 6.23 -8.28 10.91
C ASN A 118 4.83 -8.32 11.50
N LEU A 119 3.81 -7.93 10.72
CA LEU A 119 2.41 -8.03 11.12
C LEU A 119 1.99 -9.49 11.34
N ALA A 120 2.33 -10.39 10.42
CA ALA A 120 2.08 -11.83 10.53
C ALA A 120 2.72 -12.43 11.80
N ARG A 121 3.98 -12.10 12.08
CA ARG A 121 4.65 -12.52 13.31
C ARG A 121 3.93 -12.00 14.56
N SER A 122 3.53 -10.74 14.58
CA SER A 122 2.78 -10.15 15.70
C SER A 122 1.44 -10.86 15.93
N TYR A 123 0.77 -11.27 14.84
CA TYR A 123 -0.48 -12.01 14.91
C TYR A 123 -0.29 -13.40 15.51
N LEU A 124 0.73 -14.13 15.06
CA LEU A 124 1.12 -15.40 15.65
C LEU A 124 1.42 -15.23 17.14
N GLN A 125 2.32 -14.31 17.51
CA GLN A 125 2.68 -14.02 18.90
C GLN A 125 1.47 -13.75 19.81
N THR A 126 0.50 -12.98 19.33
CA THR A 126 -0.67 -12.60 20.13
C THR A 126 -1.69 -13.73 20.26
N SER A 127 -1.76 -14.60 19.26
CA SER A 127 -2.75 -15.67 19.18
C SER A 127 -2.35 -16.96 19.90
N LEU A 128 -1.12 -17.06 20.40
CA LEU A 128 -0.59 -18.28 21.01
C LEU A 128 -0.46 -18.13 22.53
N SER A 129 -0.62 -19.22 23.26
CA SER A 129 -0.19 -19.28 24.66
C SER A 129 1.34 -19.16 24.74
N VAL A 130 1.85 -18.80 25.92
CA VAL A 130 3.30 -18.63 26.14
C VAL A 130 4.06 -19.92 25.82
N GLU A 131 3.53 -21.07 26.26
CA GLU A 131 4.15 -22.39 26.04
C GLU A 131 4.25 -22.74 24.54
N VAL A 132 3.18 -22.49 23.78
CA VAL A 132 3.17 -22.75 22.34
C VAL A 132 4.07 -21.75 21.61
N PHE A 133 4.08 -20.49 22.04
CA PHE A 133 4.94 -19.48 21.46
C PHE A 133 6.42 -19.77 21.69
N ASP A 134 6.81 -20.20 22.90
CA ASP A 134 8.20 -20.55 23.22
C ASP A 134 8.76 -21.65 22.32
N MET A 135 7.90 -22.56 21.82
CA MET A 135 8.29 -23.61 20.88
C MET A 135 8.71 -23.07 19.51
N ILE A 136 8.11 -21.97 19.06
CA ILE A 136 8.29 -21.45 17.69
C ILE A 136 9.03 -20.11 17.65
N ARG A 137 9.44 -19.57 18.81
CA ARG A 137 10.01 -18.22 18.90
C ARG A 137 11.34 -18.04 18.16
N GLU A 138 12.10 -19.13 18.03
CA GLU A 138 13.42 -19.14 17.35
C GLU A 138 13.28 -19.26 15.83
N ASP A 139 12.07 -19.51 15.32
CA ASP A 139 11.80 -19.61 13.89
C ASP A 139 11.94 -18.24 13.21
N LYS A 140 12.64 -18.21 12.08
CA LYS A 140 13.11 -16.97 11.46
C LYS A 140 12.03 -16.26 10.67
N THR A 141 11.03 -16.98 10.19
CA THR A 141 9.94 -16.44 9.37
C THR A 141 8.57 -16.85 9.91
N PRO A 142 7.52 -16.05 9.67
CA PRO A 142 6.14 -16.45 10.01
C PRO A 142 5.72 -17.77 9.38
N ALA A 143 6.24 -18.09 8.19
CA ALA A 143 5.97 -19.35 7.51
C ALA A 143 6.59 -20.55 8.24
N GLU A 144 7.83 -20.44 8.69
CA GLU A 144 8.47 -21.48 9.52
C GLU A 144 7.73 -21.65 10.84
N MET A 145 7.41 -20.56 11.53
CA MET A 145 6.60 -20.57 12.76
C MET A 145 5.29 -21.34 12.57
N TRP A 146 4.58 -21.09 11.47
CA TRP A 146 3.34 -21.76 11.14
C TRP A 146 3.53 -23.24 10.81
N GLN A 147 4.58 -23.56 10.05
CA GLN A 147 4.92 -24.94 9.70
C GLN A 147 5.25 -25.77 10.96
N THR A 148 6.01 -25.21 11.91
CA THR A 148 6.29 -25.86 13.20
C THR A 148 5.01 -26.17 13.98
N LEU A 149 4.02 -25.28 13.96
CA LEU A 149 2.71 -25.53 14.59
C LEU A 149 1.96 -26.69 13.91
N ILE A 150 1.92 -26.70 12.57
CA ILE A 150 1.31 -27.80 11.80
C ILE A 150 1.98 -29.13 12.17
N ASP A 151 3.31 -29.18 12.15
CA ASP A 151 4.05 -30.40 12.40
C ASP A 151 3.85 -30.94 13.82
N ASN A 152 3.63 -30.05 14.80
CA ASN A 152 3.46 -30.44 16.19
C ASN A 152 2.02 -30.73 16.61
N TYR A 153 1.02 -30.15 15.95
CA TYR A 153 -0.37 -30.21 16.40
C TYR A 153 -1.35 -30.79 15.37
N GLU A 154 -1.15 -30.57 14.07
CA GLU A 154 -2.03 -31.13 13.05
C GLU A 154 -1.81 -32.63 12.86
N LYS A 155 -0.56 -33.10 13.02
CA LYS A 155 -0.22 -34.53 12.95
C LYS A 155 -0.58 -35.32 14.22
N LYS A 156 -0.98 -34.64 15.30
CA LYS A 156 -1.32 -35.24 16.60
C LYS A 156 -2.83 -35.28 16.88
N GLU A 157 -3.65 -34.67 16.02
CA GLU A 157 -5.10 -34.87 15.96
C GLU A 157 -5.41 -36.14 15.14
#